data_AF-A0A2A9U224-F1
#
_entry.id   AF-A0A2A9U224-F1
#
_cell.length_a   1.000
_cell.length_b   1.000
_cell.length_c   1.000
_cell.angle_alpha   90.00
_cell.angle_beta   90.00
_cell.angle_gamma   90.00
#
_symmetry.space_group_name_H-M   'P 1'
#
loop_
_entity.id
_entity.type
_entity.pdbx_description
1 polymer ?
#
loop_
_entity_poly.entity_id
_entity_poly.type
_entity_poly.pdbx_seq_one_letter_code
_entity_poly.pdbx_strand_id
1 'polypeptide(L)' 'MELEEVIEEYLYHCIAKGFTQRTIKNKRQEMKQLKRFLMDEKRISKLESVNNLHQKAYMRLEYEEALQ' A
#
# COMPACT_ATOMS: atom_id res chain seq x y z
N MET A 1 10.90 4.91 9.51
CA MET A 1 9.50 4.79 9.94
C MET A 1 9.03 3.39 9.58
N GLU A 2 8.31 2.69 10.44
CA GLU A 2 7.78 1.36 10.06
C GLU A 2 6.70 1.53 8.99
N LEU A 3 6.66 0.64 8.00
CA LEU A 3 5.65 0.68 6.93
C LEU A 3 4.24 0.54 7.48
N GLU A 4 4.05 -0.23 8.55
CA GLU A 4 2.75 -0.38 9.20
C GLU A 4 2.25 0.96 9.73
N GLU A 5 3.09 1.70 10.44
CA GLU A 5 2.78 3.03 10.99
C GLU A 5 2.42 4.02 9.86
N VAL A 6 3.21 4.03 8.79
CA VAL A 6 2.98 4.90 7.62
C VAL A 6 1.63 4.60 6.95
N ILE A 7 1.31 3.31 6.79
CA ILE A 7 0.05 2.88 6.17
C ILE A 7 -1.14 3.28 7.04
N GLU A 8 -1.04 3.10 8.36
CA GLU A 8 -2.09 3.50 9.30
C GLU A 8 -2.29 5.03 9.31
N GLU A 9 -1.21 5.80 9.33
CA GLU A 9 -1.25 7.26 9.25
C GLU A 9 -1.93 7.73 7.96
N TYR A 10 -1.59 7.13 6.81
CA TYR A 10 -2.24 7.45 5.53
C TYR A 10 -3.74 7.14 5.54
N LEU A 11 -4.15 6.00 6.10
CA LEU A 11 -5.56 5.65 6.22
C LEU A 11 -6.30 6.63 7.15
N TYR A 12 -5.67 7.04 8.25
CA TYR A 12 -6.22 8.05 9.16
C TYR A 12 -6.37 9.41 8.46
N HIS A 13 -5.35 9.83 7.70
CA HIS A 13 -5.42 11.03 6.86
C HIS A 13 -6.60 10.99 5.89
N CYS A 14 -6.83 9.84 5.22
CA CYS A 14 -7.97 9.67 4.32
C CYS A 14 -9.33 9.81 5.04
N ILE A 15 -9.43 9.31 6.28
CA ILE A 15 -10.63 9.45 7.12
C ILE A 15 -10.84 10.92 7.49
N ALA A 16 -9.80 11.61 7.96
CA ALA A 16 -9.85 13.02 8.33
C ALA A 16 -10.21 13.93 7.14
N LYS A 17 -9.81 13.55 5.92
CA LYS A 17 -10.15 14.23 4.67
C LYS A 17 -11.62 14.04 4.25
N GLY A 18 -12.39 13.22 4.95
CA GLY A 18 -13.82 13.02 4.70
C GLY A 18 -14.12 12.09 3.51
N PHE A 19 -13.21 11.15 3.20
CA PHE A 19 -13.48 10.15 2.17
C PHE A 19 -14.70 9.29 2.53
N THR A 20 -15.48 8.91 1.52
CA THR A 20 -16.66 8.06 1.73
C THR A 20 -16.27 6.72 2.34
N GLN A 21 -17.18 6.08 3.07
CA GLN A 21 -16.95 4.75 3.63
C GLN A 21 -16.57 3.71 2.56
N ARG A 22 -17.14 3.81 1.36
CA ARG A 22 -16.76 2.97 0.21
C ARG A 22 -15.30 3.24 -0.20
N THR A 23 -14.91 4.50 -0.30
CA THR A 23 -13.53 4.88 -0.64
C THR A 23 -12.54 4.40 0.42
N ILE A 24 -12.85 4.55 1.71
CA ILE A 24 -12.00 4.05 2.80
C ILE A 24 -11.86 2.54 2.76
N LYS A 25 -12.95 1.80 2.49
CA LYS A 25 -12.90 0.34 2.32
C LYS A 25 -11.95 -0.05 1.19
N ASN A 26 -12.03 0.63 0.04
CA ASN A 26 -11.12 0.38 -1.09
C ASN A 26 -9.67 0.71 -0.73
N LYS A 27 -9.41 1.86 -0.13
CA LYS A 27 -8.07 2.28 0.32
C LYS A 27 -7.46 1.29 1.30
N ARG A 28 -8.24 0.75 2.25
CA ARG A 28 -7.78 -0.31 3.16
C ARG A 28 -7.38 -1.58 2.41
N GLN A 29 -8.13 -1.96 1.38
CA GLN A 29 -7.81 -3.12 0.56
C GLN A 29 -6.53 -2.90 -0.25
N GLU A 30 -6.40 -1.75 -0.93
CA GLU A 30 -5.20 -1.34 -1.66
C GLU A 30 -3.96 -1.37 -0.75
N MET A 31 -4.07 -0.78 0.45
CA MET A 31 -2.96 -0.77 1.42
C MET A 31 -2.63 -2.15 1.97
N LYS A 32 -3.61 -3.04 2.13
CA LYS A 32 -3.38 -4.42 2.53
C LYS A 32 -2.58 -5.18 1.47
N GLN A 33 -2.88 -5.00 0.19
CA GLN A 33 -2.14 -5.60 -0.92
C GLN A 33 -0.71 -5.06 -0.98
N LEU A 34 -0.54 -3.74 -0.92
CA LEU A 34 0.78 -3.11 -0.90
C LEU A 34 1.63 -3.56 0.29
N LYS A 35 1.02 -3.65 1.49
CA LYS A 35 1.69 -4.14 2.70
C LYS A 35 2.21 -5.56 2.51
N ARG A 36 1.37 -6.47 2.02
CA ARG A 36 1.74 -7.86 1.73
C ARG A 36 2.91 -7.93 0.75
N PHE A 37 2.84 -7.19 -0.36
CA PHE A 37 3.92 -7.16 -1.35
C PHE A 37 5.25 -6.68 -0.73
N LEU A 38 5.23 -5.55 -0.02
CA LEU A 38 6.46 -4.97 0.54
C LEU A 38 7.04 -5.82 1.70
N MET A 39 6.21 -6.27 2.63
CA MET A 39 6.66 -6.96 3.83
C MET A 39 6.87 -8.45 3.62
N ASP A 40 5.95 -9.15 2.97
CA ASP A 40 6.00 -10.62 2.88
C ASP A 40 6.88 -11.05 1.70
N GLU A 41 6.72 -10.42 0.54
CA GLU A 41 7.43 -10.81 -0.68
C GLU A 41 8.80 -10.14 -0.81
N LYS A 42 8.90 -8.83 -0.48
CA LYS A 42 10.15 -8.07 -0.57
C LYS A 42 10.92 -7.96 0.73
N ARG A 43 10.35 -8.40 1.86
CA ARG A 43 10.98 -8.36 3.20
C ARG A 43 11.42 -6.95 3.62
N ILE A 44 10.65 -5.95 3.23
CA ILE A 44 10.87 -4.55 3.57
C ILE A 44 9.92 -4.20 4.70
N SER A 45 10.45 -3.79 5.85
CA SER A 45 9.66 -3.29 6.98
C SER A 45 9.73 -1.77 7.14
N LYS A 46 10.83 -1.14 6.69
CA LYS A 46 11.07 0.31 6.81
C LYS A 46 10.72 1.05 5.53
N LEU A 47 10.05 2.19 5.66
CA LEU A 47 9.71 3.06 4.52
C LEU A 47 10.94 3.51 3.74
N GLU A 48 12.03 3.84 4.44
CA GLU A 48 13.28 4.33 3.86
C GLU A 48 13.97 3.31 2.95
N SER A 49 13.63 2.03 3.12
CA SER A 49 14.14 0.93 2.30
C SER A 49 13.32 0.71 1.02
N VAL A 50 12.17 1.38 0.87
CA VAL A 50 11.38 1.34 -0.36
C VAL A 50 12.06 2.21 -1.42
N ASN A 51 12.22 1.68 -2.63
CA ASN A 51 12.85 2.38 -3.74
C ASN A 51 12.03 2.22 -5.02
N ASN A 52 12.47 2.89 -6.09
CA ASN A 52 11.77 2.92 -7.36
C ASN A 52 11.64 1.55 -8.04
N LEU A 53 12.56 0.60 -7.76
CA LEU A 53 12.46 -0.76 -8.30
C LEU A 53 11.29 -1.51 -7.66
N HIS A 54 11.10 -1.35 -6.35
CA HIS A 54 9.95 -1.93 -5.64
C HIS A 54 8.63 -1.36 -6.17
N GLN A 55 8.56 -0.04 -6.38
CA GLN A 55 7.37 0.61 -6.94
C GLN A 55 7.04 0.11 -8.35
N LYS A 56 8.04 0.02 -9.24
CA LYS A 56 7.85 -0.51 -10.60
C LYS A 56 7.40 -1.97 -10.58
N ALA A 57 7.98 -2.78 -9.71
CA ALA A 57 7.61 -4.19 -9.58
C ALA A 57 6.17 -4.35 -9.09
N TYR A 58 5.72 -3.54 -8.13
CA TYR A 58 4.34 -3.56 -7.65
C TYR A 58 3.34 -3.14 -8.74
N MET A 59 3.63 -2.03 -9.44
CA MET A 59 2.77 -1.57 -10.54
C MET A 59 2.65 -2.61 -11.67
N ARG A 60 3.73 -3.34 -11.95
CA ARG A 60 3.72 -4.43 -12.93
C ARG A 60 2.85 -5.60 -12.45
N LEU A 61 2.96 -5.98 -11.18
CA LEU A 61 2.13 -7.03 -10.59
C LEU A 61 0.64 -6.68 -10.70
N GLU A 62 0.24 -5.48 -10.27
CA GLU A 62 -1.15 -5.02 -10.34
C GLU A 62 -1.67 -4.97 -11.80
N TYR A 63 -0.81 -4.58 -12.75
CA TYR A 63 -1.16 -4.60 -14.17
C TYR A 63 -1.37 -6.02 -14.71
N GLU A 64 -0.51 -6.96 -14.33
CA GLU A 64 -0.63 -8.37 -14.72
C GLU A 64 -1.89 -9.01 -14.09
N GLU A 65 -2.21 -8.69 -12.82
CA GLU A 65 -3.43 -9.17 -12.15
C GLU A 65 -4.72 -8.57 -12.74
N ALA A 66 -4.70 -7.30 -13.17
CA ALA A 66 -5.87 -6.65 -13.78
C ALA A 66 -6.19 -7.13 -15.20
N LEU A 67 -5.22 -7.78 -15.87
CA LEU A 67 -5.40 -8.38 -17.20
C LEU A 67 -5.95 -9.82 -17.14
N GLN A 68 -6.03 -10.42 -15.95
CA GLN A 68 -6.61 -11.75 -15.73
C GLN A 68 -8.10 -11.68 -15.42
#